data_AF-A0A9R1CXG9-F1
#
_entry.id   AF-A0A9R1CXG9-F1
#
_cell.length_a   1.000
_cell.length_b   1.000
_cell.length_c   1.000
_cell.angle_alpha   90.00
_cell.angle_beta   90.00
_cell.angle_gamma   90.00
#
_symmetry.space_group_name_H-M   'P 1'
#
loop_
_entity.id
_entity.type
_entity.pdbx_description
1 polymer ?
#
loop_
_entity_poly.entity_id
_entity_poly.type
_entity_poly.pdbx_seq_one_letter_code
_entity_poly.pdbx_strand_id
1 'polypeptide(L)'
;MAKVAIKYDNIVPYGGIFYAMNEFKRAGLDKLVDGRLNLRCENYGYQYSDIMLALFCIYLCGGDHIEDITTILNKYLSTAPDARIPSSDTIAREQNVPSLYRHTEEFLSVLVVKG
;
A
#
# COMPACT_ATOMS: atom_id res chain seq x y z
N MET A 1 35.23 18.64 -18.43
CA MET A 1 34.29 17.85 -17.59
C MET A 1 33.54 16.89 -18.50
N ALA A 2 33.61 15.58 -18.26
CA ALA A 2 32.86 14.60 -19.02
C ALA A 2 31.45 14.45 -18.40
N LYS A 3 30.41 14.74 -19.18
CA LYS A 3 29.02 14.56 -18.76
C LYS A 3 28.71 13.06 -18.86
N VAL A 4 28.66 12.37 -17.73
CA VAL A 4 28.17 10.98 -17.68
C VAL A 4 26.69 11.00 -18.05
N ALA A 5 26.35 10.43 -19.21
CA ALA A 5 24.98 10.22 -19.62
C ALA A 5 24.46 8.96 -18.91
N ILE A 6 23.59 9.14 -17.91
CA ILE A 6 22.91 8.03 -17.23
C ILE A 6 21.84 7.51 -18.20
N LYS A 7 21.97 6.24 -18.63
CA LYS A 7 20.93 5.56 -19.40
C LYS A 7 19.80 5.13 -18.46
N TYR A 8 18.58 5.55 -18.75
CA TYR A 8 17.38 5.29 -17.94
C TYR A 8 16.69 3.96 -18.27
N ASP A 9 17.23 3.18 -19.22
CA ASP A 9 16.57 1.98 -19.79
C ASP A 9 16.07 0.95 -18.76
N ASN A 10 16.67 0.87 -17.56
CA ASN A 10 16.37 -0.17 -16.56
C ASN A 10 15.98 0.35 -15.16
N ILE A 11 15.68 1.66 -15.01
CA ILE A 11 15.27 2.18 -13.71
C ILE A 11 13.78 1.92 -13.54
N VAL A 12 13.42 1.11 -12.54
CA VAL A 12 12.02 0.88 -12.14
C VAL A 12 11.65 1.90 -11.07
N PRO A 13 10.79 2.90 -11.37
CA PRO A 13 10.30 3.82 -10.36
C PRO A 13 9.62 3.03 -9.25
N TYR A 14 9.85 3.43 -8.00
CA TYR A 14 9.29 2.77 -6.82
C TYR A 14 9.70 1.30 -6.62
N GLY A 15 10.78 0.78 -7.23
CA GLY A 15 11.21 -0.62 -7.02
C GLY A 15 11.42 -1.01 -5.54
N GLY A 16 11.77 -0.06 -4.68
CA GLY A 16 11.85 -0.28 -3.22
C GLY A 16 10.50 -0.57 -2.55
N ILE A 17 9.37 -0.19 -3.17
CA ILE A 17 8.04 -0.44 -2.62
C ILE A 17 7.69 -1.93 -2.64
N PHE A 18 8.19 -2.68 -3.62
CA PHE A 18 7.96 -4.13 -3.67
C PHE A 18 8.62 -4.83 -2.50
N TYR A 19 9.79 -4.35 -2.08
CA TYR A 19 10.42 -4.83 -0.86
C TYR A 19 9.52 -4.54 0.35
N ALA A 20 9.01 -3.32 0.51
CA ALA A 20 8.10 -2.98 1.61
C ALA A 20 6.80 -3.82 1.61
N MET A 21 6.20 -4.06 0.44
CA MET A 21 5.03 -4.92 0.30
C MET A 21 5.32 -6.37 0.69
N ASN A 22 6.49 -6.89 0.29
CA ASN A 22 6.92 -8.22 0.66
C ASN A 22 7.19 -8.31 2.17
N GLU A 23 7.84 -7.31 2.76
CA GLU A 23 8.08 -7.24 4.20
C GLU A 23 6.77 -7.20 5.01
N PHE A 24 5.77 -6.47 4.52
CA PHE A 24 4.45 -6.41 5.16
C PHE A 24 3.83 -7.81 5.30
N LYS A 25 3.84 -8.59 4.21
CA LYS A 25 3.35 -9.98 4.20
C LYS A 25 4.27 -10.91 5.00
N ARG A 26 5.59 -10.77 4.87
CA ARG A 26 6.59 -11.60 5.56
C ARG A 26 6.51 -11.46 7.07
N ALA A 27 6.27 -10.25 7.56
CA ALA A 27 6.05 -9.95 8.97
C ALA A 27 4.68 -10.45 9.50
N GLY A 28 3.82 -10.96 8.62
CA GLY A 28 2.47 -11.44 8.96
C GLY A 28 1.48 -10.33 9.29
N LEU A 29 1.77 -9.09 8.86
CA LEU A 29 0.89 -7.95 9.12
C LEU A 29 -0.44 -8.08 8.39
N ASP A 30 -0.43 -8.69 7.20
CA ASP A 30 -1.65 -9.03 6.46
C ASP A 30 -2.59 -9.91 7.29
N LYS A 31 -2.06 -11.01 7.85
CA LYS A 31 -2.82 -11.94 8.69
C LYS A 31 -3.28 -11.29 9.99
N LEU A 32 -2.45 -10.43 10.59
CA LEU A 32 -2.79 -9.71 11.80
C LEU A 32 -3.95 -8.73 11.57
N VAL A 33 -3.90 -7.97 10.48
CA VAL A 33 -4.97 -7.03 10.12
C VAL A 33 -6.27 -7.77 9.88
N ASP A 34 -6.26 -8.80 9.03
CA ASP A 34 -7.48 -9.56 8.70
C ASP A 34 -8.01 -10.34 9.92
N GLY A 35 -7.13 -10.81 10.80
CA GLY A 35 -7.53 -11.46 12.05
C GLY A 35 -8.14 -10.51 13.08
N ARG A 36 -7.78 -9.21 13.06
CA ARG A 36 -8.31 -8.21 13.99
C ARG A 36 -9.59 -7.57 13.49
N LEU A 37 -9.69 -7.32 12.18
CA LEU A 37 -10.84 -6.66 11.57
C LEU A 37 -11.88 -7.64 11.01
N ASN A 38 -11.59 -8.94 11.07
CA ASN A 38 -12.31 -10.01 10.38
C ASN A 38 -12.21 -9.90 8.86
N LEU A 39 -12.63 -10.96 8.16
CA LEU A 39 -12.65 -10.97 6.70
C LEU A 39 -13.66 -9.94 6.18
N ARG A 40 -13.23 -9.17 5.18
CA ARG A 40 -14.09 -8.20 4.49
C ARG A 40 -14.91 -8.87 3.39
N CYS A 41 -14.31 -9.82 2.68
CA CYS A 41 -14.94 -10.53 1.57
C CYS A 41 -14.66 -12.03 1.68
N GLU A 42 -15.66 -12.89 1.57
CA GLU A 42 -15.45 -14.34 1.64
C GLU A 42 -14.91 -14.91 0.32
N ASN A 43 -15.35 -14.36 -0.82
CA ASN A 43 -15.11 -14.97 -2.13
C ASN A 43 -14.28 -14.08 -3.09
N TYR A 44 -14.71 -12.84 -3.32
CA TYR A 44 -14.07 -11.94 -4.29
C TYR A 44 -14.06 -10.50 -3.78
N GLY A 45 -12.94 -9.82 -3.95
CA GLY A 45 -12.73 -8.47 -3.46
C GLY A 45 -11.43 -8.32 -2.66
N TYR A 46 -11.24 -7.17 -2.05
CA TYR A 46 -10.04 -6.86 -1.25
C TYR A 46 -10.31 -7.16 0.22
N GLN A 47 -9.32 -7.71 0.93
CA GLN A 47 -9.36 -7.79 2.39
C GLN A 47 -8.93 -6.47 3.02
N TYR A 48 -9.10 -6.34 4.34
CA TYR A 48 -8.62 -5.15 5.05
C TYR A 48 -7.10 -5.02 5.01
N SER A 49 -6.37 -6.14 4.95
CA SER A 49 -4.93 -6.17 4.72
C SER A 49 -4.52 -5.57 3.37
N ASP A 50 -5.26 -5.86 2.29
CA ASP A 50 -5.00 -5.28 0.96
C ASP A 50 -5.22 -3.75 0.96
N ILE A 51 -6.26 -3.29 1.66
CA ILE A 51 -6.58 -1.85 1.80
C ILE A 51 -5.52 -1.13 2.65
N MET A 52 -5.11 -1.73 3.77
CA MET A 52 -4.04 -1.22 4.63
C MET A 52 -2.72 -1.15 3.87
N LEU A 53 -2.38 -2.19 3.11
CA LEU A 53 -1.16 -2.20 2.30
C LEU A 53 -1.18 -1.10 1.23
N ALA A 54 -2.32 -0.86 0.59
CA ALA A 54 -2.45 0.23 -0.38
C ALA A 54 -2.21 1.60 0.26
N LEU A 55 -2.81 1.87 1.42
CA LEU A 55 -2.57 3.10 2.20
C LEU A 55 -1.10 3.24 2.61
N PHE A 56 -0.48 2.13 3.02
CA PHE A 56 0.94 2.08 3.34
C PHE A 56 1.81 2.45 2.14
N CYS A 57 1.46 1.95 0.95
CA CYS A 57 2.17 2.28 -0.27
C CYS A 57 2.05 3.76 -0.63
N ILE A 58 0.86 4.37 -0.47
CA ILE A 58 0.66 5.82 -0.69
C ILE A 58 1.59 6.59 0.24
N TYR A 59 1.55 6.28 1.53
CA TYR A 59 2.35 6.96 2.55
C TYR A 59 3.86 6.83 2.30
N LEU A 60 4.36 5.60 2.06
CA LEU A 60 5.79 5.36 1.80
C LEU A 60 6.27 5.98 0.49
N CYS A 61 5.39 6.20 -0.47
CA CYS A 61 5.71 6.91 -1.70
C CYS A 61 5.64 8.44 -1.53
N GLY A 62 5.35 8.94 -0.33
CA GLY A 62 5.21 10.37 -0.03
C GLY A 62 3.91 10.97 -0.56
N GLY A 63 2.90 10.16 -0.86
CA GLY A 63 1.57 10.62 -1.25
C GLY A 63 0.75 11.02 -0.02
N ASP A 64 -0.02 12.09 -0.18
CA ASP A 64 -0.97 12.63 0.80
C ASP A 64 -2.43 12.48 0.35
N HIS A 65 -2.66 12.00 -0.88
CA HIS A 65 -3.99 11.83 -1.45
C HIS A 65 -4.29 10.37 -1.82
N ILE A 66 -5.48 9.89 -1.44
CA ILE A 66 -5.90 8.51 -1.72
C ILE A 66 -6.00 8.25 -3.24
N GLU A 67 -6.31 9.27 -4.05
CA GLU A 67 -6.35 9.13 -5.51
C GLU A 67 -5.02 8.69 -6.13
N ASP A 68 -3.89 8.98 -5.49
CA ASP A 68 -2.56 8.62 -5.97
C ASP A 68 -2.40 7.11 -6.19
N ILE A 69 -3.15 6.29 -5.42
CA ILE A 69 -3.15 4.85 -5.62
C ILE A 69 -3.60 4.49 -7.03
N THR A 70 -4.63 5.17 -7.55
CA THR A 70 -5.25 4.87 -8.83
C THR A 70 -4.53 5.59 -9.97
N THR A 71 -4.17 6.86 -9.76
CA THR A 71 -3.65 7.76 -10.81
C THR A 71 -2.16 7.59 -11.06
N ILE A 72 -1.38 7.31 -10.01
CA ILE A 72 0.09 7.29 -10.08
C ILE A 72 0.63 5.89 -9.80
N LEU A 73 0.27 5.30 -8.66
CA LEU A 73 0.95 4.12 -8.14
C LEU A 73 0.47 2.83 -8.80
N ASN A 74 -0.79 2.72 -9.22
CA ASN A 74 -1.36 1.51 -9.80
C ASN A 74 -0.51 0.94 -10.93
N LYS A 75 -0.03 1.80 -11.84
CA LYS A 75 0.78 1.38 -13.00
C LYS A 75 2.11 0.73 -12.62
N TYR A 76 2.63 1.01 -11.41
CA TYR A 76 3.85 0.42 -10.90
C TYR A 76 3.54 -0.75 -9.97
N LEU A 77 2.63 -0.58 -9.01
CA LEU A 77 2.27 -1.61 -8.04
C LEU A 77 1.68 -2.85 -8.67
N SER A 78 0.89 -2.71 -9.75
CA SER A 78 0.32 -3.83 -10.49
C SER A 78 1.34 -4.66 -11.27
N THR A 79 2.61 -4.24 -11.33
CA THR A 79 3.69 -5.06 -11.89
C THR A 79 4.27 -6.04 -10.88
N ALA A 80 3.96 -5.89 -9.59
CA ALA A 80 4.37 -6.85 -8.57
C ALA A 80 3.57 -8.16 -8.71
N PRO A 81 4.22 -9.32 -8.47
CA PRO A 81 3.51 -10.59 -8.46
C PRO A 81 2.44 -10.61 -7.37
N ASP A 82 1.27 -11.16 -7.71
CA ASP A 82 0.11 -11.25 -6.82
C ASP A 82 -0.38 -9.90 -6.25
N ALA A 83 -0.08 -8.80 -6.95
CA ALA A 83 -0.52 -7.47 -6.57
C ALA A 83 -2.06 -7.37 -6.58
N ARG A 84 -2.64 -7.05 -5.43
CA ARG A 84 -4.06 -6.76 -5.26
C ARG A 84 -4.20 -5.30 -4.84
N ILE A 85 -4.33 -4.41 -5.81
CA ILE A 85 -4.35 -2.97 -5.58
C ILE A 85 -5.79 -2.44 -5.64
N PRO A 86 -6.42 -2.10 -4.50
CA PRO A 86 -7.74 -1.49 -4.49
C PRO A 86 -7.70 -0.10 -5.14
N SER A 87 -8.82 0.29 -5.76
CA SER A 87 -8.99 1.67 -6.24
C SER A 87 -9.15 2.64 -5.08
N SER A 88 -8.89 3.91 -5.35
CA SER A 88 -9.18 5.03 -4.44
C SER A 88 -10.62 5.01 -3.93
N ASP A 89 -11.62 4.72 -4.78
CA ASP A 89 -13.02 4.60 -4.36
C ASP A 89 -13.24 3.46 -3.37
N THR A 90 -12.55 2.32 -3.59
CA THR A 90 -12.61 1.19 -2.68
C THR A 90 -12.01 1.58 -1.33
N ILE A 91 -10.84 2.22 -1.32
CA ILE A 91 -10.19 2.66 -0.07
C ILE A 91 -11.08 3.67 0.67
N ALA A 92 -11.60 4.69 -0.03
CA ALA A 92 -12.43 5.74 0.55
C ALA A 92 -13.73 5.19 1.17
N ARG A 93 -14.36 4.20 0.53
CA ARG A 93 -15.53 3.53 1.11
C ARG A 93 -15.21 2.85 2.43
N GLU A 94 -14.02 2.25 2.53
CA GLU A 94 -13.62 1.47 3.71
C GLU A 94 -13.06 2.35 4.83
N GLN A 95 -12.47 3.51 4.49
CA GLN A 95 -12.12 4.54 5.46
C GLN A 95 -13.33 5.10 6.22
N ASN A 96 -14.55 4.96 5.67
CA ASN A 96 -15.78 5.28 6.42
C ASN A 96 -16.17 4.21 7.47
N VAL A 97 -15.48 3.05 7.50
CA VAL A 97 -15.70 2.02 8.52
C VAL A 97 -14.91 2.42 9.78
N PRO A 98 -15.57 2.71 10.92
CA PRO A 98 -14.89 3.28 12.08
C PRO A 98 -13.79 2.40 12.68
N SER A 99 -13.94 1.08 12.56
CA SER A 99 -12.92 0.14 13.01
C SER A 99 -11.66 0.25 12.16
N LEU A 100 -11.76 0.23 10.83
CA LEU A 100 -10.60 0.34 9.95
C LEU A 100 -9.92 1.71 10.12
N TYR A 101 -10.68 2.81 10.14
CA TYR A 101 -10.14 4.16 10.31
C TYR A 101 -9.26 4.30 11.56
N ARG A 102 -9.78 3.83 12.71
CA ARG A 102 -9.02 3.85 13.97
C ARG A 102 -7.74 3.03 13.87
N HIS A 103 -7.81 1.83 13.31
CA HIS A 103 -6.65 0.96 13.19
C HIS A 103 -5.63 1.50 12.17
N THR A 104 -6.06 2.17 11.10
CA THR A 104 -5.14 2.83 10.16
C THR A 104 -4.40 3.98 10.82
N GLU A 105 -5.08 4.81 11.63
CA GLU A 105 -4.47 5.92 12.38
C GLU A 105 -3.48 5.39 13.43
N GLU A 106 -3.85 4.34 14.17
CA GLU A 106 -2.95 3.68 15.14
C GLU A 106 -1.75 3.01 14.44
N PHE A 107 -1.96 2.37 13.30
CA PHE A 107 -0.89 1.68 12.58
C PHE A 107 0.07 2.66 11.92
N LEU A 108 -0.45 3.71 11.27
CA LEU A 108 0.36 4.78 10.69
C LEU A 108 1.09 5.55 11.80
N SER A 109 0.45 5.87 12.92
CA SER A 109 1.15 6.54 14.03
C SER A 109 2.28 5.71 14.63
N VAL A 110 2.14 4.39 14.74
CA VAL A 110 3.25 3.51 15.16
C VAL A 110 4.41 3.53 14.15
N LEU A 111 4.10 3.70 12.85
CA LEU A 111 5.11 3.81 11.81
C LEU A 111 5.76 5.19 11.72
N VAL A 112 4.98 6.26 11.94
CA VAL A 112 5.39 7.68 11.84
C VAL A 112 6.15 8.15 13.09
N VAL A 113 5.87 7.59 14.28
CA VAL A 113 6.43 8.07 15.56
C VAL A 113 7.76 7.39 15.94
N LYS A 114 8.37 6.58 15.06
CA LYS A 114 9.70 5.99 15.28
C LYS A 114 10.75 6.38 14.23
N GLY A 115 10.64 7.59 13.68
CA GLY A 115 11.70 8.27 12.93
C GLY A 115 12.39 9.32 13.78
#